data_AF-A0A4R5A052-F1
#
_entry.id   AF-A0A4R5A052-F1
#
_cell.length_a   1.000
_cell.length_b   1.000
_cell.length_c   1.000
_cell.angle_alpha   90.00
_cell.angle_beta   90.00
_cell.angle_gamma   90.00
#
_symmetry.space_group_name_H-M   'P 1'
#
loop_
_entity.id
_entity.type
_entity.pdbx_description
1 polymer ?
#
loop_
_entity_poly.entity_id
_entity_poly.type
_entity_poly.pdbx_seq_one_letter_code
_entity_poly.pdbx_strand_id
1 'polypeptide(L)'
;MDYSAVQIGEGNVLALRAFLLEGPEAWVALRDDLQKDDETAAGYMSLLYGAFNVAVRRRFSPTYTVGDIVRFVADLRIKAEEDADLIDTLVAEDLIRRAVDAPPLKKEVPDDLTAALHAEVYILLYIVTESDFDGAGLEQFIEEATTYTKEWLAVRHAKAAQ
;
A
#
# COMPACT_ATOMS: atom_id res chain seq x y z
N MET A 1 11.76 -11.41 4.38
CA MET A 1 12.10 -10.17 5.08
C MET A 1 11.92 -10.42 6.57
N ASP A 2 12.94 -10.11 7.37
CA ASP A 2 12.86 -10.19 8.84
C ASP A 2 12.21 -8.90 9.35
N TYR A 3 11.06 -9.04 10.02
CA TYR A 3 10.34 -7.90 10.58
C TYR A 3 10.64 -7.70 12.06
N SER A 4 11.38 -8.59 12.72
CA SER A 4 11.47 -8.66 14.18
C SER A 4 11.97 -7.37 14.86
N ALA A 5 12.80 -6.59 14.17
CA ALA A 5 13.32 -5.32 14.67
C ALA A 5 12.52 -4.09 14.18
N VAL A 6 11.70 -4.23 13.13
CA VAL A 6 11.10 -3.09 12.40
C VAL A 6 10.19 -2.26 13.31
N GLN A 7 10.47 -0.97 13.41
CA GLN A 7 9.64 0.00 14.14
C GLN A 7 9.16 1.11 13.20
N ILE A 8 7.94 1.60 13.45
CA ILE A 8 7.38 2.76 12.73
C ILE A 8 7.59 4.02 13.58
N GLY A 9 8.48 4.89 13.10
CA GLY A 9 8.82 6.17 13.71
C GLY A 9 8.37 7.38 12.91
N GLU A 10 8.72 8.57 13.39
CA GLU A 10 8.39 9.86 12.77
C GLU A 10 8.94 9.99 11.34
N GLY A 11 10.14 9.48 11.09
CA GLY A 11 10.74 9.47 9.75
C GLY A 11 9.89 8.71 8.72
N ASN A 12 9.33 7.55 9.11
CA ASN A 12 8.44 6.79 8.24
C ASN A 12 7.16 7.58 7.92
N VAL A 13 6.58 8.22 8.93
CA VAL A 13 5.38 9.04 8.80
C VAL A 13 5.62 10.25 7.88
N LEU A 14 6.77 10.92 8.03
CA LEU A 14 7.16 12.04 7.17
C LEU A 14 7.34 11.59 5.72
N ALA A 15 8.00 10.45 5.48
CA ALA A 15 8.18 9.92 4.13
C ALA A 15 6.85 9.48 3.49
N LEU A 16 5.95 8.84 4.24
CA LEU A 16 4.61 8.52 3.73
C LEU A 16 3.84 9.81 3.38
N ARG A 17 3.90 10.84 4.23
CA ARG A 17 3.24 12.12 3.96
C ARG A 17 3.75 12.74 2.65
N ALA A 18 5.07 12.80 2.48
CA ALA A 18 5.67 13.32 1.26
C ALA A 18 5.23 12.52 0.03
N PHE A 19 5.23 11.18 0.12
CA PHE A 19 4.76 10.30 -0.95
C PHE A 19 3.32 10.56 -1.38
N LEU A 20 2.41 10.72 -0.41
CA LEU A 20 0.98 10.91 -0.69
C LEU A 20 0.68 12.29 -1.27
N LEU A 21 1.49 13.30 -0.96
CA LEU A 21 1.31 14.68 -1.45
C LEU A 21 2.00 14.94 -2.79
N GLU A 22 3.21 14.42 -2.95
CA GLU A 22 4.11 14.77 -4.05
C GLU A 22 4.36 13.61 -5.01
N GLY A 23 3.86 12.40 -4.69
CA GLY A 23 4.03 11.20 -5.51
C GLY A 23 5.35 10.46 -5.27
N PRO A 24 5.63 9.41 -6.07
CA PRO A 24 6.84 8.58 -5.96
C PRO A 24 8.15 9.36 -6.09
N GLU A 25 8.13 10.50 -6.79
CA GLU A 25 9.27 11.38 -6.99
C GLU A 25 9.82 11.94 -5.67
N ALA A 26 8.96 12.14 -4.67
CA ALA A 26 9.33 12.60 -3.34
C ALA A 26 10.34 11.67 -2.65
N TRP A 27 10.26 10.37 -2.97
CA TRP A 27 11.16 9.37 -2.41
C TRP A 27 12.51 9.30 -3.11
N VAL A 28 12.67 9.89 -4.30
CA VAL A 28 13.96 9.91 -5.00
C VAL A 28 15.01 10.65 -4.17
N ALA A 29 14.62 11.76 -3.53
CA ALA A 29 15.50 12.54 -2.65
C ALA A 29 15.82 11.81 -1.33
N LEU A 30 14.93 10.92 -0.89
CA LEU A 30 15.07 10.15 0.35
C LEU A 30 15.75 8.80 0.13
N ARG A 31 15.96 8.37 -1.11
CA ARG A 31 16.35 6.99 -1.47
C ARG A 31 17.52 6.46 -0.65
N ASP A 32 18.58 7.27 -0.50
CA ASP A 32 19.79 6.85 0.22
C ASP A 32 19.51 6.63 1.71
N ASP A 33 18.60 7.42 2.30
CA ASP A 33 18.12 7.22 3.67
C ASP A 33 17.13 6.05 3.78
N LEU A 34 16.25 5.87 2.79
CA LEU A 34 15.29 4.74 2.74
C LEU A 34 16.02 3.39 2.65
N GLN A 35 17.17 3.36 1.97
CA GLN A 35 17.96 2.14 1.70
C GLN A 35 19.19 2.01 2.58
N LYS A 36 19.27 2.81 3.66
CA LYS A 36 20.42 2.81 4.57
C LYS A 36 20.71 1.43 5.17
N ASP A 37 19.66 0.72 5.55
CA ASP A 37 19.69 -0.65 6.05
C ASP A 37 18.34 -1.35 5.82
N ASP A 38 18.34 -2.68 5.91
CA ASP A 38 17.17 -3.52 5.63
C ASP A 38 15.99 -3.23 6.57
N GLU A 39 16.27 -2.89 7.83
CA GLU A 39 15.24 -2.58 8.83
C GLU A 39 14.53 -1.27 8.48
N THR A 40 15.31 -0.25 8.12
CA THR A 40 14.82 1.05 7.69
C THR A 40 13.96 0.91 6.43
N ALA A 41 14.45 0.20 5.41
CA ALA A 41 13.71 -0.09 4.19
C ALA A 41 12.40 -0.84 4.49
N ALA A 42 12.47 -1.86 5.35
CA ALA A 42 11.29 -2.63 5.77
C ALA A 42 10.27 -1.77 6.52
N GLY A 43 10.70 -0.79 7.31
CA GLY A 43 9.81 0.16 7.98
C GLY A 43 9.00 1.02 7.01
N TYR A 44 9.66 1.58 6.00
CA TYR A 44 8.98 2.36 4.95
C TYR A 44 8.03 1.51 4.13
N MET A 45 8.46 0.33 3.69
CA MET A 45 7.62 -0.60 2.94
C MET A 45 6.42 -1.10 3.75
N SER A 46 6.61 -1.34 5.06
CA SER A 46 5.52 -1.75 5.95
C SER A 46 4.46 -0.66 6.08
N LEU A 47 4.88 0.60 6.18
CA LEU A 47 3.95 1.72 6.29
C LEU A 47 3.23 2.02 4.97
N LEU A 48 3.90 1.87 3.82
CA LEU A 48 3.26 1.93 2.50
C LEU A 48 2.18 0.85 2.36
N TYR A 49 2.52 -0.39 2.72
CA TYR A 49 1.58 -1.52 2.73
C TYR A 49 0.40 -1.26 3.68
N GLY A 50 0.64 -0.66 4.84
CA GLY A 50 -0.41 -0.28 5.78
C GLY A 50 -1.34 0.79 5.23
N ALA A 51 -0.79 1.84 4.60
CA ALA A 51 -1.57 2.87 3.92
C ALA A 51 -2.44 2.28 2.80
N PHE A 52 -1.87 1.40 1.98
CA PHE A 52 -2.61 0.64 0.98
C PHE A 52 -3.78 -0.14 1.59
N ASN A 53 -3.55 -0.91 2.67
CA ASN A 53 -4.60 -1.70 3.30
C ASN A 53 -5.72 -0.83 3.86
N VAL A 54 -5.39 0.30 4.51
CA VAL A 54 -6.38 1.24 5.03
C VAL A 54 -7.17 1.88 3.88
N ALA A 55 -6.51 2.33 2.82
CA ALA A 55 -7.16 2.96 1.67
C ALA A 55 -8.13 1.98 0.99
N VAL A 56 -7.69 0.75 0.71
CA VAL A 56 -8.51 -0.28 0.09
C VAL A 56 -9.68 -0.68 0.99
N ARG A 57 -9.45 -0.92 2.29
CA ARG A 57 -10.54 -1.25 3.22
C ARG A 57 -11.57 -0.13 3.31
N ARG A 58 -11.14 1.14 3.37
CA ARG A 58 -12.07 2.29 3.33
C ARG A 58 -12.88 2.33 2.03
N ARG A 59 -12.25 2.08 0.88
CA ARG A 59 -12.87 2.14 -0.44
C ARG A 59 -13.93 1.06 -0.70
N PHE A 60 -13.75 -0.12 -0.11
CA PHE A 60 -14.59 -1.31 -0.34
C PHE A 60 -15.46 -1.70 0.86
N SER A 61 -15.42 -0.92 1.95
CA SER A 61 -16.28 -1.11 3.13
C SER A 61 -17.65 -0.45 2.96
N PRO A 62 -18.73 -0.97 3.60
CA PRO A 62 -18.79 -2.23 4.35
C PRO A 62 -19.03 -3.44 3.45
N THR A 63 -19.39 -3.22 2.18
CA THR A 63 -19.74 -4.28 1.23
C THR A 63 -19.09 -4.02 -0.11
N TYR A 64 -18.58 -5.08 -0.71
CA TYR A 64 -18.05 -5.12 -2.05
C TYR A 64 -18.54 -6.37 -2.76
N THR A 65 -18.52 -6.33 -4.09
CA THR A 65 -18.57 -7.52 -4.92
C THR A 65 -17.23 -7.75 -5.59
N VAL A 66 -16.97 -8.98 -6.02
CA VAL A 66 -15.80 -9.28 -6.85
C VAL A 66 -15.82 -8.45 -8.15
N GLY A 67 -17.00 -8.15 -8.69
CA GLY A 67 -17.14 -7.29 -9.86
C GLY A 67 -16.66 -5.86 -9.62
N ASP A 68 -16.84 -5.33 -8.40
CA ASP A 68 -16.36 -3.99 -8.03
C ASP A 68 -14.83 -3.92 -8.04
N ILE A 69 -14.16 -4.99 -7.58
CA ILE A 69 -12.69 -5.09 -7.60
C ILE A 69 -12.19 -5.10 -9.06
N VAL A 70 -12.77 -5.93 -9.92
CA VAL A 70 -12.41 -6.01 -11.34
C VAL A 70 -12.62 -4.66 -12.03
N ARG A 71 -13.77 -4.03 -11.78
CA ARG A 71 -14.08 -2.71 -12.35
C ARG A 71 -13.10 -1.64 -11.87
N PHE A 72 -12.78 -1.63 -10.58
CA PHE A 72 -11.82 -0.70 -10.01
C PHE A 72 -10.44 -0.82 -10.67
N VAL A 73 -9.92 -2.04 -10.85
CA VAL A 73 -8.62 -2.24 -11.51
C VAL A 73 -8.67 -1.82 -12.98
N ALA A 74 -9.80 -2.05 -13.67
CA ALA A 74 -9.98 -1.57 -15.04
C ALA A 74 -9.98 -0.02 -15.11
N ASP A 75 -10.72 0.64 -14.22
CA ASP A 75 -10.78 2.11 -14.15
C ASP A 75 -9.40 2.71 -13.80
N LEU A 76 -8.68 2.09 -12.86
CA LEU A 76 -7.30 2.44 -12.53
C LEU A 76 -6.38 2.38 -13.75
N ARG A 77 -6.41 1.28 -14.51
CA ARG A 77 -5.57 1.12 -15.71
C ARG A 77 -5.92 2.12 -16.81
N ILE A 78 -7.20 2.45 -16.97
CA ILE A 78 -7.63 3.51 -17.90
C ILE A 78 -7.03 4.86 -17.49
N LYS A 79 -7.02 5.15 -16.18
CA LYS A 79 -6.49 6.40 -15.63
C LYS A 79 -4.97 6.50 -15.65
N ALA A 80 -4.27 5.37 -15.65
CA ALA A 80 -2.82 5.30 -15.75
C ALA A 80 -2.30 5.64 -17.16
N GLU A 81 -3.14 5.64 -18.20
CA GLU A 81 -2.77 5.99 -19.57
C GLU A 81 -1.53 5.22 -20.08
N GLU A 82 -0.40 5.91 -20.29
CA GLU A 82 0.85 5.32 -20.77
C GLU A 82 1.46 4.31 -19.76
N ASP A 83 1.11 4.44 -18.48
CA ASP A 83 1.59 3.57 -17.41
C ASP A 83 0.70 2.33 -17.18
N ALA A 84 -0.36 2.14 -17.98
CA ALA A 84 -1.32 1.05 -17.80
C ALA A 84 -0.71 -0.35 -17.86
N ASP A 85 0.46 -0.50 -18.50
CA ASP A 85 1.22 -1.74 -18.62
C ASP A 85 2.09 -2.04 -17.38
N LEU A 86 2.33 -1.05 -16.52
CA LEU A 86 3.01 -1.25 -15.23
C LEU A 86 2.11 -1.91 -14.18
N ILE A 87 0.79 -1.94 -14.44
CA ILE A 87 -0.24 -2.44 -13.55
C ILE A 87 -0.70 -3.81 -14.04
N ASP A 88 -0.05 -4.87 -13.57
CA ASP A 88 -0.52 -6.23 -13.81
C ASP A 88 -1.91 -6.42 -13.17
N THR A 89 -2.89 -6.80 -13.98
CA THR A 89 -4.29 -6.87 -13.55
C THR A 89 -4.52 -7.98 -12.53
N LEU A 90 -3.86 -9.13 -12.67
CA LEU A 90 -4.02 -10.25 -11.74
C LEU A 90 -3.36 -9.93 -10.40
N VAL A 91 -2.18 -9.32 -10.42
CA VAL A 91 -1.48 -8.88 -9.22
C VAL A 91 -2.27 -7.81 -8.48
N ALA A 92 -2.77 -6.78 -9.20
CA ALA A 92 -3.58 -5.71 -8.62
C ALA A 92 -4.88 -6.23 -7.98
N GLU A 93 -5.62 -7.10 -8.68
CA GLU A 93 -6.84 -7.71 -8.12
C GLU A 93 -6.53 -8.56 -6.89
N ASP A 94 -5.44 -9.34 -6.92
CA ASP A 94 -5.07 -10.22 -5.81
C ASP A 94 -4.69 -9.42 -4.56
N LEU A 95 -3.93 -8.33 -4.70
CA LEU A 95 -3.58 -7.45 -3.58
C LEU A 95 -4.84 -6.85 -2.93
N ILE A 96 -5.79 -6.35 -3.73
CA ILE A 96 -7.05 -5.81 -3.20
C ILE A 96 -7.83 -6.90 -2.47
N ARG A 97 -7.94 -8.10 -3.05
CA ARG A 97 -8.65 -9.23 -2.43
C ARG A 97 -8.06 -9.60 -1.08
N ARG A 98 -6.73 -9.69 -0.98
CA ARG A 98 -6.05 -9.95 0.29
C ARG A 98 -6.32 -8.86 1.32
N ALA A 99 -6.35 -7.60 0.90
CA ALA A 99 -6.62 -6.47 1.79
C ALA A 99 -8.07 -6.44 2.30
N VAL A 100 -9.05 -6.98 1.57
CA VAL A 100 -10.48 -7.00 1.99
C VAL A 100 -10.97 -8.40 2.38
N ASP A 101 -10.05 -9.33 2.58
CA ASP A 101 -10.33 -10.73 2.96
C ASP A 101 -11.31 -11.44 1.99
N ALA A 102 -11.23 -11.10 0.69
CA ALA A 102 -12.05 -11.68 -0.37
C ALA A 102 -11.55 -13.09 -0.77
N PRO A 103 -12.40 -13.90 -1.43
CA PRO A 103 -11.95 -15.15 -2.03
C PRO A 103 -10.79 -14.93 -3.01
N PRO A 104 -9.74 -15.77 -2.96
CA PRO A 104 -8.57 -15.63 -3.80
C PRO A 104 -8.91 -15.85 -5.28
N LEU A 105 -8.02 -15.40 -6.17
CA LEU A 105 -8.15 -15.67 -7.59
C LEU A 105 -8.06 -17.18 -7.87
N LYS A 106 -8.80 -17.63 -8.89
CA LYS A 106 -8.70 -19.01 -9.40
C LYS A 106 -7.47 -19.24 -10.27
N LYS A 107 -6.94 -18.16 -10.84
CA LYS A 107 -5.72 -18.18 -11.66
C LYS A 107 -4.52 -18.04 -10.74
N GLU A 108 -3.42 -18.66 -11.14
CA GLU A 108 -2.13 -18.42 -10.52
C GLU A 108 -1.72 -16.97 -10.76
N VAL A 109 -1.29 -16.31 -9.69
CA VAL A 109 -0.79 -14.93 -9.71
C VAL A 109 0.73 -15.02 -9.73
N PRO A 110 1.42 -14.35 -10.67
CA PRO A 110 2.88 -14.33 -10.69
C PRO A 110 3.45 -13.85 -9.35
N ASP A 111 4.48 -14.53 -8.85
CA ASP A 111 5.26 -14.08 -7.70
C ASP A 111 6.32 -13.06 -8.17
N ASP A 112 5.85 -11.90 -8.60
CA ASP A 112 6.66 -10.78 -9.08
C ASP A 112 6.56 -9.60 -8.11
N LEU A 113 7.64 -9.38 -7.35
CA LEU A 113 7.73 -8.32 -6.35
C LEU A 113 7.65 -6.91 -6.97
N THR A 114 8.18 -6.72 -8.18
CA THR A 114 8.13 -5.43 -8.87
C THR A 114 6.70 -5.14 -9.32
N ALA A 115 6.02 -6.12 -9.90
CA ALA A 115 4.62 -5.98 -10.28
C ALA A 115 3.72 -5.71 -9.07
N ALA A 116 3.98 -6.39 -7.93
CA ALA A 116 3.25 -6.18 -6.70
C ALA A 116 3.44 -4.76 -6.14
N LEU A 117 4.68 -4.27 -6.13
CA LEU A 117 4.97 -2.92 -5.67
C LEU A 117 4.33 -1.85 -6.57
N HIS A 118 4.43 -1.99 -7.89
CA HIS A 118 3.76 -1.08 -8.81
C HIS A 118 2.24 -1.07 -8.57
N ALA A 119 1.61 -2.25 -8.52
CA ALA A 119 0.18 -2.33 -8.28
C ALA A 119 -0.21 -1.68 -6.94
N GLU A 120 0.51 -1.95 -5.86
CA GLU A 120 0.28 -1.34 -4.55
C GLU A 120 0.32 0.20 -4.60
N VAL A 121 1.37 0.75 -5.21
CA VAL A 121 1.58 2.20 -5.36
C VAL A 121 0.47 2.84 -6.20
N TYR A 122 0.21 2.31 -7.40
CA TYR A 122 -0.80 2.88 -8.30
C TYR A 122 -2.20 2.81 -7.70
N ILE A 123 -2.55 1.71 -7.01
CA ILE A 123 -3.84 1.59 -6.32
C ILE A 123 -3.95 2.61 -5.20
N LEU A 124 -2.91 2.74 -4.36
CA LEU A 124 -2.90 3.68 -3.24
C LEU A 124 -3.06 5.12 -3.73
N LEU A 125 -2.23 5.55 -4.68
CA LEU A 125 -2.27 6.92 -5.20
C LEU A 125 -3.59 7.22 -5.90
N TYR A 126 -4.16 6.25 -6.62
CA TYR A 126 -5.47 6.41 -7.24
C TYR A 126 -6.59 6.61 -6.22
N ILE A 127 -6.64 5.80 -5.16
CA ILE A 127 -7.64 5.97 -4.10
C ILE A 127 -7.46 7.29 -3.37
N VAL A 128 -6.22 7.67 -3.06
CA VAL A 128 -5.91 8.93 -2.36
C VAL A 128 -6.30 10.14 -3.21
N THR A 129 -6.02 10.10 -4.51
CA THR A 129 -6.42 11.16 -5.46
C THR A 129 -7.95 11.29 -5.54
N GLU A 130 -8.67 10.16 -5.64
CA GLU A 130 -10.13 10.15 -5.68
C GLU A 130 -10.79 10.55 -4.34
N SER A 131 -10.06 10.41 -3.22
CA SER A 131 -10.56 10.77 -1.89
C SER A 131 -10.57 12.28 -1.63
N ASP A 132 -9.84 13.06 -2.43
CA ASP A 132 -9.75 14.53 -2.36
C ASP A 132 -9.58 15.04 -0.91
N PHE A 133 -8.58 14.48 -0.20
CA PHE A 133 -8.36 14.79 1.20
C PHE A 133 -8.05 16.28 1.40
N ASP A 134 -8.73 16.90 2.37
CA ASP A 134 -8.22 18.12 2.97
C ASP A 134 -7.03 17.82 3.90
N GLY A 135 -6.35 18.86 4.37
CA GLY A 135 -5.17 18.69 5.22
C GLY A 135 -5.44 17.87 6.49
N ALA A 136 -6.62 18.01 7.10
CA ALA A 136 -6.97 17.25 8.30
C ALA A 136 -7.29 15.78 7.98
N GLY A 137 -8.01 15.53 6.88
CA GLY A 137 -8.35 14.20 6.41
C GLY A 137 -7.13 13.38 6.01
N LEU A 138 -6.12 14.01 5.40
CA LEU A 138 -4.85 13.36 5.08
C LEU A 138 -4.10 12.95 6.35
N GLU A 139 -4.00 13.83 7.34
CA GLU A 139 -3.34 13.50 8.61
C GLU A 139 -4.06 12.38 9.35
N GLN A 140 -5.39 12.39 9.38
CA GLN A 140 -6.17 11.29 9.95
C GLN A 140 -5.91 9.97 9.20
N PHE A 141 -5.86 10.00 7.88
CA PHE A 141 -5.54 8.82 7.07
C PHE A 141 -4.14 8.26 7.41
N ILE A 142 -3.15 9.13 7.54
CA ILE A 142 -1.77 8.76 7.91
C ILE A 142 -1.72 8.17 9.33
N GLU A 143 -2.46 8.73 10.29
CA GLU A 143 -2.56 8.19 11.64
C GLU A 143 -3.18 6.79 11.66
N GLU A 144 -4.26 6.58 10.90
CA GLU A 144 -4.89 5.27 10.76
C GLU A 144 -3.96 4.24 10.10
N ALA A 145 -3.27 4.63 9.02
CA ALA A 145 -2.27 3.79 8.35
C ALA A 145 -1.12 3.42 9.31
N THR A 146 -0.66 4.37 10.11
CA THR A 146 0.38 4.16 11.12
C THR A 146 -0.07 3.18 12.20
N THR A 147 -1.29 3.35 12.69
CA THR A 147 -1.88 2.48 13.72
C THR A 147 -2.03 1.05 13.18
N TYR A 148 -2.64 0.89 12.01
CA TYR A 148 -2.78 -0.39 11.33
C TYR A 148 -1.42 -1.09 11.15
N THR A 149 -0.41 -0.35 10.69
CA THR A 149 0.93 -0.92 10.44
C THR A 149 1.58 -1.41 11.73
N LYS A 150 1.47 -0.65 12.82
CA LYS A 150 2.01 -1.03 14.13
C LYS A 150 1.35 -2.31 14.66
N GLU A 151 0.04 -2.43 14.54
CA GLU A 151 -0.69 -3.64 14.92
C GLU A 151 -0.27 -4.85 14.06
N TRP A 152 -0.16 -4.65 12.75
CA TRP A 152 0.27 -5.66 11.79
C TRP A 152 1.72 -6.15 12.04
N LEU A 153 2.62 -5.26 12.44
CA LEU A 153 4.00 -5.58 12.84
C LEU A 153 4.03 -6.33 14.17
N ALA A 154 3.24 -5.90 15.17
CA ALA A 154 3.17 -6.56 16.46
C ALA A 154 2.79 -8.05 16.34
N VAL A 155 1.85 -8.39 15.46
CA VAL A 155 1.49 -9.79 15.15
C VAL A 155 2.66 -10.57 14.56
N ARG A 156 3.51 -9.93 13.74
CA ARG A 156 4.69 -10.57 13.15
C ARG A 156 5.82 -10.76 14.16
N HIS A 157 6.08 -9.76 14.99
CA HIS A 157 7.06 -9.87 16.06
C HIS A 157 6.70 -11.04 17.00
N ALA A 158 5.42 -11.16 17.37
CA ALA A 158 4.94 -12.25 18.21
C ALA A 158 5.09 -13.64 17.57
N LYS A 159 5.03 -13.74 16.23
CA LYS A 159 5.27 -15.00 15.50
C LYS A 159 6.76 -15.33 15.37
N ALA A 160 7.62 -14.32 15.24
CA ALA A 160 9.07 -14.51 15.12
C ALA A 160 9.73 -14.89 16.46
N ALA A 161 9.09 -14.56 17.59
CA ALA A 161 9.55 -14.91 18.94
C ALA A 161 9.18 -16.35 19.38
N GLN A 162 8.48 -17.12 18.53
CA GLN A 162 8.09 -18.52 18.75
C GLN A 162 9.00 -19.46 17.97
#